data_AF-A0A1W0A1K2-F1
#
_entry.id   AF-A0A1W0A1K2-F1
#
_cell.length_a   1.000
_cell.length_b   1.000
_cell.length_c   1.000
_cell.angle_alpha   90.00
_cell.angle_beta   90.00
_cell.angle_gamma   90.00
#
_symmetry.space_group_name_H-M   'P 1'
#
loop_
_entity.id
_entity.type
_entity.pdbx_description
1 polymer ?
#
loop_
_entity_poly.entity_id
_entity_poly.type
_entity_poly.pdbx_seq_one_letter_code
_entity_poly.pdbx_strand_id
1 'polypeptide(L)'
;MRTTNELAILDQKPQITIVNDGDLALNVKMINEQAVIYFHHEDFNLAIKKYNDVKLWITRFYTSSKDAKKFLLAAYTNLALAHIKLEMYDEAINLCNQALKINPKHVKALLRKALAYSFQENHSIAKEILSQAFILEPKNKTVRKALHQVCHTLNLCPKNDQIYAHY
;
A
#
# COMPACT_ATOMS: atom_id res chain seq x y z
N MET A 1 -18.45 16.42 -3.21
CA MET A 1 -18.64 17.35 -2.06
C MET A 1 -18.25 16.58 -0.81
N ARG A 2 -17.34 17.13 0.01
CA ARG A 2 -16.91 16.50 1.28
C ARG A 2 -18.05 16.57 2.30
N THR A 3 -18.22 15.51 3.10
CA THR A 3 -19.19 15.50 4.19
C THR A 3 -18.74 16.39 5.35
N THR A 4 -19.67 16.83 6.20
CA THR A 4 -19.36 17.60 7.42
C THR A 4 -18.39 16.87 8.34
N ASN A 5 -18.51 15.55 8.44
CA ASN A 5 -17.60 14.71 9.23
C ASN A 5 -16.18 14.66 8.64
N GLU A 6 -16.05 14.58 7.31
CA GLU A 6 -14.74 14.59 6.65
C GLU A 6 -14.04 15.94 6.80
N LEU A 7 -14.77 17.05 6.66
CA LEU A 7 -14.20 18.40 6.86
C LEU A 7 -13.68 18.55 8.29
N ALA A 8 -14.44 18.09 9.30
CA ALA A 8 -14.01 18.12 10.68
C ALA A 8 -12.71 17.32 10.92
N ILE A 9 -12.53 16.18 10.26
CA ILE A 9 -11.28 15.38 10.36
C ILE A 9 -10.12 16.09 9.66
N LEU A 10 -10.36 16.73 8.52
CA LEU A 10 -9.32 17.45 7.76
C LEU A 10 -8.80 18.70 8.48
N ASP A 11 -9.65 19.36 9.26
CA ASP A 11 -9.29 20.57 10.02
C ASP A 11 -8.52 20.26 11.32
N GLN A 12 -8.54 19.01 11.78
CA GLN A 12 -7.77 18.59 12.95
C GLN A 12 -6.25 18.67 12.70
N LYS A 13 -5.51 19.20 13.67
CA LYS A 13 -4.05 19.31 13.62
C LYS A 13 -3.40 18.36 14.61
N PRO A 14 -2.35 17.62 14.22
CA PRO A 14 -1.65 16.75 15.14
C PRO A 14 -0.97 17.57 16.23
N GLN A 15 -1.08 17.11 17.48
CA GLN A 15 -0.42 17.76 18.60
C GLN A 15 1.07 17.46 18.56
N ILE A 16 1.89 18.48 18.27
CA ILE A 16 3.36 18.35 18.06
C ILE A 16 4.09 17.85 19.32
N THR A 17 3.54 18.12 20.51
CA THR A 17 4.04 17.61 21.78
C THR A 17 3.59 16.17 21.99
N ILE A 18 4.55 15.25 21.95
CA ILE A 18 4.32 13.84 22.28
C ILE A 18 4.66 13.63 23.74
N VAL A 19 3.67 13.26 24.53
CA VAL A 19 3.85 13.01 25.98
C VAL A 19 4.08 11.52 26.22
N ASN A 20 3.57 10.64 25.34
CA ASN A 20 3.76 9.19 25.40
C ASN A 20 3.45 8.50 24.04
N ASP A 21 3.67 7.18 23.98
CA ASP A 21 3.41 6.33 22.81
C ASP A 21 1.94 6.30 22.35
N GLY A 22 0.99 6.50 23.27
CA GLY A 22 -0.44 6.52 22.98
C GLY A 22 -0.88 7.75 22.19
N ASP A 23 -0.38 8.93 22.59
CA ASP A 23 -0.65 10.20 21.88
C ASP A 23 -0.11 10.16 20.45
N LEU A 24 1.03 9.49 20.27
CA LEU A 24 1.64 9.30 18.95
C LEU A 24 0.81 8.37 18.06
N ALA A 25 0.32 7.25 18.58
CA ALA A 25 -0.57 6.35 17.84
C ALA A 25 -1.88 7.04 17.43
N LEU A 26 -2.43 7.91 18.29
CA LEU A 26 -3.60 8.72 17.99
C LEU A 26 -3.32 9.71 16.84
N ASN A 27 -2.21 10.44 16.91
CA ASN A 27 -1.78 11.36 15.85
C ASN A 27 -1.54 10.63 14.51
N VAL A 28 -0.86 9.48 14.53
CA VAL A 28 -0.63 8.67 13.32
C VAL A 28 -1.94 8.20 12.71
N LYS A 29 -2.88 7.73 13.54
CA LYS A 29 -4.21 7.29 13.09
C LYS A 29 -4.97 8.45 12.45
N MET A 30 -4.99 9.61 13.09
CA MET A 30 -5.67 10.81 12.59
C MET A 30 -5.07 11.30 11.27
N ILE A 31 -3.75 11.43 11.15
CA ILE A 31 -3.11 11.85 9.88
C ILE A 31 -3.38 10.81 8.78
N ASN A 32 -3.39 9.51 9.12
CA ASN A 32 -3.75 8.45 8.18
C ASN A 32 -5.22 8.53 7.75
N GLU A 33 -6.15 8.87 8.64
CA GLU A 33 -7.56 9.11 8.28
C GLU A 33 -7.70 10.29 7.31
N GLN A 34 -6.98 11.40 7.55
CA GLN A 34 -6.92 12.51 6.60
C GLN A 34 -6.39 12.07 5.23
N ALA A 35 -5.31 11.27 5.20
CA ALA A 35 -4.73 10.76 3.97
C ALA A 35 -5.71 9.88 3.19
N VAL A 36 -6.48 9.04 3.90
CA VAL A 36 -7.53 8.19 3.32
C VAL A 36 -8.66 9.04 2.74
N ILE A 37 -9.10 10.08 3.43
CA ILE A 37 -10.11 11.02 2.92
C ILE A 37 -9.63 11.67 1.62
N TYR A 38 -8.40 12.21 1.60
CA TYR A 38 -7.83 12.78 0.36
C TYR A 38 -7.73 11.74 -0.75
N PHE A 39 -7.34 10.50 -0.42
CA PHE A 39 -7.26 9.42 -1.39
C PHE A 39 -8.63 9.08 -2.00
N HIS A 40 -9.70 9.05 -1.19
CA HIS A 40 -11.07 8.82 -1.67
C HIS A 40 -11.60 9.96 -2.54
N HIS A 41 -11.13 11.17 -2.31
CA HIS A 41 -11.44 12.34 -3.14
C HIS A 41 -10.54 12.46 -4.38
N GLU A 42 -9.69 11.46 -4.64
CA GLU A 42 -8.72 11.46 -5.75
C GLU A 42 -7.67 12.60 -5.67
N ASP A 43 -7.58 13.25 -4.50
CA ASP A 43 -6.57 14.26 -4.18
C ASP A 43 -5.23 13.57 -3.83
N PHE A 44 -4.67 12.78 -4.75
CA PHE A 44 -3.53 11.90 -4.49
C PHE A 44 -2.28 12.64 -4.01
N ASN A 45 -2.02 13.85 -4.51
CA ASN A 45 -0.91 14.68 -4.06
C ASN A 45 -1.03 15.04 -2.56
N LEU A 46 -2.24 15.40 -2.11
CA LEU A 46 -2.49 15.70 -0.71
C LEU A 46 -2.45 14.42 0.13
N ALA A 47 -2.96 13.30 -0.39
CA ALA A 47 -2.84 12.01 0.27
C ALA A 47 -1.36 11.61 0.48
N ILE A 48 -0.52 11.75 -0.55
CA ILE A 48 0.92 11.49 -0.48
C ILE A 48 1.59 12.37 0.57
N LYS A 49 1.27 13.66 0.61
CA LYS A 49 1.79 14.58 1.63
C LYS A 49 1.46 14.06 3.03
N LYS A 50 0.20 13.70 3.28
CA LYS A 50 -0.25 13.20 4.58
C LYS A 50 0.37 11.85 4.95
N TYR A 51 0.53 10.92 4.00
CA TYR A 51 1.22 9.66 4.30
C TYR A 51 2.72 9.87 4.56
N ASN A 52 3.36 10.84 3.90
CA ASN A 52 4.74 11.22 4.23
C ASN A 52 4.85 11.86 5.61
N ASP A 53 3.87 12.67 6.02
CA ASP A 53 3.78 13.17 7.39
C ASP A 53 3.70 12.01 8.39
N VAL A 54 2.85 11.00 8.15
CA VAL A 54 2.78 9.78 8.98
C VAL A 54 4.15 9.11 9.09
N LYS A 55 4.83 8.90 7.94
CA LYS A 55 6.15 8.27 7.91
C LYS A 55 7.18 9.09 8.71
N LEU A 56 7.18 10.41 8.55
CA LEU A 56 8.08 11.31 9.27
C LEU A 56 7.83 11.25 10.79
N TRP A 57 6.57 11.28 11.19
CA TRP A 57 6.15 11.17 12.60
C TRP A 57 6.63 9.86 13.23
N ILE A 58 6.37 8.72 12.59
CA ILE A 58 6.81 7.41 13.08
C ILE A 58 8.34 7.34 13.15
N THR A 59 9.03 7.81 12.12
CA THR A 59 10.51 7.74 12.06
C THR A 59 11.17 8.65 13.09
N ARG A 60 10.58 9.79 13.41
CA ARG A 60 11.15 10.77 14.33
C ARG A 60 10.90 10.43 15.80
N PHE A 61 9.78 9.81 16.10
CA PHE A 61 9.29 9.69 17.48
C PHE A 61 8.96 8.26 17.92
N TYR A 62 8.96 7.27 17.01
CA TYR A 62 8.45 5.93 17.29
C TYR A 62 9.34 4.81 16.74
N THR A 63 10.66 4.90 16.81
CA THR A 63 11.54 3.99 16.04
C THR A 63 11.60 2.55 16.53
N SER A 64 11.28 2.27 17.80
CA SER A 64 11.62 0.98 18.44
C SER A 64 10.42 0.07 18.78
N SER A 65 9.18 0.53 18.59
CA SER A 65 7.98 -0.26 18.91
C SER A 65 7.58 -1.22 17.78
N LYS A 66 6.98 -2.37 18.13
CA LYS A 66 6.36 -3.30 17.18
C LYS A 66 5.21 -2.63 16.41
N ASP A 67 4.45 -1.75 17.07
CA ASP A 67 3.35 -1.03 16.45
C ASP A 67 3.85 0.00 15.45
N ALA A 68 5.03 0.57 15.67
CA ALA A 68 5.66 1.47 14.72
C ALA A 68 5.90 0.82 13.37
N LYS A 69 6.46 -0.40 13.39
CA LYS A 69 6.69 -1.19 12.18
C LYS A 69 5.38 -1.47 11.45
N LYS A 70 4.29 -1.73 12.17
CA LYS A 70 2.95 -1.94 11.59
C LYS A 70 2.40 -0.69 10.92
N PHE A 71 2.47 0.46 11.59
CA PHE A 71 2.04 1.73 11.01
C PHE A 71 2.90 2.15 9.82
N LEU A 72 4.22 1.97 9.93
CA LEU A 72 5.17 2.28 8.86
C LEU A 72 4.94 1.39 7.63
N LEU A 73 4.69 0.09 7.85
CA LEU A 73 4.31 -0.85 6.79
C LEU A 73 3.04 -0.38 6.08
N ALA A 74 2.00 -0.01 6.83
CA ALA A 74 0.76 0.51 6.26
C ALA A 74 1.01 1.79 5.45
N ALA A 75 1.77 2.74 5.99
CA ALA A 75 2.11 4.00 5.33
C ALA A 75 2.87 3.78 4.01
N TYR A 76 3.91 2.93 4.00
CA TYR A 76 4.64 2.60 2.77
C TYR A 76 3.73 1.99 1.71
N THR A 77 2.90 1.03 2.11
CA THR A 77 2.00 0.41 1.14
C THR A 77 1.01 1.43 0.59
N ASN A 78 0.42 2.31 1.41
CA ASN A 78 -0.60 3.26 0.96
C ASN A 78 0.00 4.38 0.11
N LEU A 79 1.22 4.83 0.43
CA LEU A 79 2.02 5.68 -0.46
C LEU A 79 2.20 5.02 -1.82
N ALA A 80 2.62 3.75 -1.86
CA ALA A 80 2.83 3.06 -3.13
C ALA A 80 1.56 3.04 -3.99
N LEU A 81 0.39 2.84 -3.38
CA LEU A 81 -0.88 2.89 -4.12
C LEU A 81 -1.19 4.30 -4.65
N ALA A 82 -0.94 5.35 -3.87
CA ALA A 82 -1.13 6.72 -4.32
C ALA A 82 -0.18 7.10 -5.47
N HIS A 83 1.08 6.64 -5.41
CA HIS A 83 2.03 6.79 -6.51
C HIS A 83 1.61 6.02 -7.77
N ILE A 84 1.08 4.80 -7.65
CA ILE A 84 0.50 4.06 -8.79
C ILE A 84 -0.64 4.84 -9.43
N LYS A 85 -1.49 5.50 -8.62
CA LYS A 85 -2.59 6.34 -9.13
C LYS A 85 -2.13 7.61 -9.84
N LEU A 86 -0.91 8.06 -9.58
CA LEU A 86 -0.24 9.15 -10.29
C LEU A 86 0.71 8.65 -11.39
N GLU A 87 0.66 7.36 -11.73
CA GLU A 87 1.53 6.73 -12.75
C GLU A 87 3.04 6.79 -12.43
N MET A 88 3.38 7.06 -11.16
CA MET A 88 4.74 7.09 -10.62
C MET A 88 5.17 5.67 -10.19
N TYR A 89 5.38 4.80 -11.18
CA TYR A 89 5.56 3.37 -10.93
C TYR A 89 6.87 3.02 -10.24
N ASP A 90 7.97 3.71 -10.57
CA ASP A 90 9.29 3.45 -9.97
C ASP A 90 9.31 3.82 -8.47
N GLU A 91 8.72 4.96 -8.12
CA GLU A 91 8.54 5.38 -6.73
C GLU A 91 7.67 4.37 -5.98
N ALA A 92 6.58 3.89 -6.59
CA ALA A 92 5.71 2.88 -6.00
C ALA A 92 6.45 1.55 -5.73
N ILE A 93 7.30 1.11 -6.67
CA ILE A 93 8.14 -0.08 -6.51
C ILE A 93 9.11 0.11 -5.36
N ASN A 94 9.79 1.25 -5.27
CA ASN A 94 10.70 1.55 -4.17
C ASN A 94 9.98 1.54 -2.82
N LEU A 95 8.81 2.18 -2.72
CA LEU A 95 7.99 2.18 -1.52
C LEU A 95 7.54 0.77 -1.11
N CYS A 96 7.16 -0.07 -2.08
CA CYS A 96 6.85 -1.46 -1.81
C CYS A 96 8.07 -2.26 -1.35
N ASN A 97 9.26 -1.99 -1.90
CA ASN A 97 10.49 -2.61 -1.42
C ASN A 97 10.78 -2.24 0.04
N GLN A 98 10.54 -0.99 0.44
CA GLN A 98 10.66 -0.58 1.85
C GLN A 98 9.64 -1.30 2.74
N ALA A 99 8.39 -1.45 2.28
CA ALA A 99 7.38 -2.24 2.98
C ALA A 99 7.81 -3.72 3.15
N LEU A 100 8.37 -4.32 2.10
CA LEU A 100 8.83 -5.72 2.12
C LEU A 100 10.09 -5.93 2.96
N LYS A 101 10.93 -4.91 3.16
CA LYS A 101 12.02 -4.97 4.16
C LYS A 101 11.48 -5.08 5.59
N ILE A 102 10.33 -4.47 5.89
CA ILE A 102 9.68 -4.58 7.20
C ILE A 102 8.98 -5.94 7.34
N ASN A 103 8.23 -6.35 6.32
CA ASN A 103 7.56 -7.64 6.28
C ASN A 103 7.66 -8.26 4.87
N PRO A 104 8.59 -9.21 4.66
CA PRO A 104 8.80 -9.85 3.36
C PRO A 104 7.59 -10.62 2.83
N LYS A 105 6.67 -11.04 3.72
CA LYS A 105 5.47 -11.82 3.40
C LYS A 105 4.21 -10.97 3.32
N HIS A 106 4.34 -9.64 3.17
CA HIS A 106 3.19 -8.75 3.15
C HIS A 106 2.48 -8.74 1.79
N VAL A 107 1.35 -9.45 1.69
CA VAL A 107 0.61 -9.67 0.43
C VAL A 107 0.17 -8.37 -0.25
N LYS A 108 -0.30 -7.35 0.49
CA LYS A 108 -0.67 -6.06 -0.12
C LYS A 108 0.52 -5.32 -0.73
N ALA A 109 1.72 -5.45 -0.15
CA ALA A 109 2.93 -4.86 -0.73
C ALA A 109 3.37 -5.59 -1.99
N LEU A 110 3.28 -6.93 -2.02
CA LEU A 110 3.54 -7.73 -3.21
C LEU A 110 2.54 -7.42 -4.34
N LEU A 111 1.25 -7.29 -4.01
CA LEU A 111 0.21 -6.91 -4.97
C LEU A 111 0.48 -5.55 -5.62
N ARG A 112 0.78 -4.53 -4.81
CA ARG A 112 1.11 -3.18 -5.32
C ARG A 112 2.44 -3.19 -6.10
N LYS A 113 3.41 -3.96 -5.61
CA LYS A 113 4.57 -4.56 -6.29
C LYS A 113 4.32 -4.85 -7.77
N ALA A 114 3.60 -5.94 -7.95
CA ALA A 114 3.30 -6.50 -9.25
C ALA A 114 2.43 -5.59 -10.09
N LEU A 115 1.51 -4.84 -9.48
CA LEU A 115 0.66 -3.90 -10.20
C LEU A 115 1.51 -2.79 -10.87
N ALA A 116 2.48 -2.22 -10.15
CA ALA A 116 3.38 -1.21 -10.71
C ALA A 116 4.21 -1.78 -11.87
N TYR A 117 4.79 -2.98 -11.72
CA TYR A 117 5.49 -3.65 -12.83
C TYR A 117 4.57 -3.97 -14.01
N SER A 118 3.33 -4.35 -13.75
CA SER A 118 2.36 -4.63 -14.81
C SER A 118 2.00 -3.37 -15.61
N PHE A 119 1.97 -2.19 -14.98
CA PHE A 119 1.78 -0.92 -15.69
C PHE A 119 3.01 -0.49 -16.48
N GLN A 120 4.21 -0.89 -16.04
CA GLN A 120 5.45 -0.74 -16.82
C GLN A 120 5.62 -1.83 -17.91
N GLU A 121 4.56 -2.59 -18.22
CA GLU A 121 4.58 -3.71 -19.19
C GLU A 121 5.56 -4.85 -18.86
N ASN A 122 6.15 -4.83 -17.65
CA ASN A 122 7.04 -5.86 -17.12
C ASN A 122 6.22 -7.03 -16.55
N HIS A 123 5.38 -7.64 -17.39
CA HIS A 123 4.41 -8.67 -16.99
C HIS A 123 5.08 -9.95 -16.47
N SER A 124 6.27 -10.30 -16.95
CA SER A 124 7.05 -11.44 -16.44
C SER A 124 7.38 -11.28 -14.96
N ILE A 125 7.95 -10.14 -14.58
CA ILE A 125 8.27 -9.79 -13.20
C ILE A 125 7.00 -9.72 -12.35
N ALA A 126 5.94 -9.11 -12.88
CA ALA A 126 4.65 -9.03 -12.19
C ALA A 126 4.10 -10.44 -11.87
N LYS A 127 4.18 -11.39 -12.80
CA LYS A 127 3.74 -12.78 -12.61
C LYS A 127 4.54 -13.50 -11.51
N GLU A 128 5.85 -13.32 -11.47
CA GLU A 128 6.69 -13.93 -10.43
C GLU A 128 6.31 -13.43 -9.04
N ILE A 129 6.14 -12.12 -8.90
CA ILE A 129 5.74 -11.49 -7.63
C ILE A 129 4.32 -11.93 -7.22
N LEU A 130 3.39 -12.01 -8.17
CA LEU A 130 2.02 -12.49 -7.90
C LEU A 130 1.98 -13.98 -7.53
N SER A 131 2.86 -14.79 -8.11
CA SER A 131 3.03 -16.20 -7.72
C SER A 131 3.49 -16.32 -6.26
N GLN A 132 4.42 -15.46 -5.83
CA GLN A 132 4.83 -15.40 -4.41
C GLN A 132 3.66 -14.99 -3.50
N ALA A 133 2.90 -13.96 -3.89
CA ALA A 133 1.70 -13.54 -3.16
C ALA A 133 0.64 -14.65 -3.09
N PHE A 134 0.49 -15.44 -4.16
CA PHE A 134 -0.47 -16.54 -4.24
C PHE A 134 -0.09 -17.68 -3.30
N ILE A 135 1.19 -18.03 -3.20
CA ILE A 135 1.67 -19.04 -2.24
C ILE A 135 1.34 -18.63 -0.80
N LEU A 136 1.45 -17.33 -0.48
CA LEU A 136 1.18 -16.80 0.86
C LEU A 136 -0.31 -16.78 1.20
N GLU A 137 -1.15 -16.34 0.26
CA GLU A 137 -2.61 -16.31 0.45
C GLU A 137 -3.33 -16.89 -0.78
N PRO A 138 -3.37 -18.22 -0.94
CA PRO A 138 -3.96 -18.85 -2.12
C PRO A 138 -5.44 -18.49 -2.27
N LYS A 139 -6.15 -18.28 -1.15
CA LYS A 139 -7.59 -17.94 -1.12
C LYS A 139 -7.89 -16.47 -1.44
N ASN A 140 -6.90 -15.60 -1.58
CA ASN A 140 -7.10 -14.19 -1.84
C ASN A 140 -7.61 -13.93 -3.28
N LYS A 141 -8.87 -13.50 -3.40
CA LYS A 141 -9.51 -13.22 -4.70
C LYS A 141 -8.76 -12.15 -5.50
N THR A 142 -8.16 -11.16 -4.85
CA THR A 142 -7.43 -10.07 -5.51
C THR A 142 -6.14 -10.59 -6.15
N VAL A 143 -5.39 -11.43 -5.43
CA VAL A 143 -4.16 -12.06 -5.94
C VAL A 143 -4.46 -12.94 -7.14
N ARG A 144 -5.49 -13.80 -7.04
CA ARG A 144 -5.92 -14.65 -8.16
C ARG A 144 -6.30 -13.83 -9.39
N LYS A 145 -7.15 -12.82 -9.24
CA LYS A 145 -7.58 -11.96 -10.35
C LYS A 145 -6.38 -11.27 -11.02
N ALA A 146 -5.48 -10.70 -10.23
CA ALA A 146 -4.28 -10.04 -10.75
C ALA A 146 -3.37 -11.03 -11.49
N LEU A 147 -3.15 -12.22 -10.93
CA LEU A 147 -2.32 -13.25 -11.55
C LEU A 147 -2.92 -13.75 -12.87
N HIS A 148 -4.24 -13.98 -12.90
CA HIS A 148 -4.96 -14.35 -14.11
C HIS A 148 -4.84 -13.28 -15.20
N GLN A 149 -5.03 -12.01 -14.85
CA GLN A 149 -4.91 -10.90 -15.80
C GLN A 149 -3.50 -10.84 -16.42
N VAL A 150 -2.45 -10.92 -15.61
CA VAL A 150 -1.06 -10.89 -16.09
C VAL A 150 -0.74 -12.11 -16.97
N CYS A 151 -1.21 -13.30 -16.61
CA CYS A 151 -0.99 -14.51 -17.40
C CYS A 151 -1.70 -14.46 -18.76
N HIS A 152 -2.91 -13.89 -18.78
CA HIS A 152 -3.64 -13.65 -20.02
C HIS A 152 -2.87 -12.69 -20.93
N THR A 153 -2.36 -11.57 -20.40
CA THR A 153 -1.55 -10.61 -21.18
C THR A 153 -0.28 -11.23 -21.76
N LEU A 154 0.35 -12.17 -21.06
CA LEU A 154 1.55 -12.86 -21.54
C LEU A 154 1.28 -13.95 -22.59
N ASN A 155 0.01 -14.20 -22.96
CA ASN A 155 -0.40 -15.40 -23.74
C ASN A 155 0.08 -16.71 -23.11
N LEU A 156 0.38 -16.70 -21.81
CA LEU A 156 0.96 -17.82 -21.07
C LEU A 156 -0.10 -18.60 -20.31
N CYS A 157 -1.41 -18.32 -20.48
CA CYS A 157 -2.47 -19.14 -19.87
C CYS A 157 -2.43 -20.55 -20.49
N PRO A 158 -1.84 -21.56 -19.82
CA PRO A 158 -1.90 -22.92 -20.33
C PRO A 158 -3.30 -23.40 -20.01
N LYS A 159 -4.02 -23.95 -20.99
CA LYS A 159 -5.37 -24.50 -20.80
C LYS A 159 -5.45 -25.62 -19.72
N ASN A 160 -4.35 -25.98 -19.05
CA ASN A 160 -4.24 -27.18 -18.22
C ASN A 160 -3.36 -27.09 -16.95
N ASP A 161 -2.91 -25.91 -16.51
CA ASP A 161 -2.16 -25.83 -15.25
C ASP A 161 -3.11 -25.92 -14.04
N GLN A 162 -2.90 -26.92 -13.18
CA GLN A 162 -3.73 -27.22 -11.99
C GLN A 162 -3.87 -26.04 -11.00
N ILE A 163 -3.02 -25.01 -11.11
CA ILE A 163 -3.14 -23.75 -10.35
C ILE A 163 -4.37 -22.94 -10.80
N TYR A 164 -4.84 -23.11 -12.04
CA TYR A 164 -5.94 -22.39 -12.67
C TYR A 164 -7.24 -23.21 -12.79
N ALA A 165 -7.27 -24.45 -12.30
CA ALA A 165 -8.44 -25.33 -12.39
C ALA A 165 -9.62 -24.94 -11.46
N HIS A 166 -9.49 -23.86 -10.68
CA HIS A 166 -10.49 -23.41 -9.71
C HIS A 166 -10.80 -21.91 -9.79
N TYR A 167 -10.70 -21.31 -10.98
CA TYR A 167 -11.34 -20.01 -11.22
C TYR A 167 -12.85 -20.17 -11.38
#